data_AF-A0A9P7XZ18-F1
#
_entry.id   AF-A0A9P7XZ18-F1
#
_cell.length_a   1.000
_cell.length_b   1.000
_cell.length_c   1.000
_cell.angle_alpha   90.00
_cell.angle_beta   90.00
_cell.angle_gamma   90.00
#
_symmetry.space_group_name_H-M   'P 1'
#
loop_
_entity.id
_entity.type
_entity.pdbx_description
1 polymer ?
#
loop_
_entity_poly.entity_id
_entity_poly.type
_entity_poly.pdbx_seq_one_letter_code
_entity_poly.pdbx_strand_id
1 'polypeptide(L)'
;MRASNSSGGGEAETIYRDARGRKVDRVQEKLEAAEAARRDIEKQERQMEWGKGLVQREAEEEKKKREQEEKLKPLARYKDDKDLNEELKERDRWNDPAAMFLSGTKKSKKSAPKFPLYQGNFPSNRFNIRPGYRWDGVDRSTGFEKDYIQRINTRKNNAAEAHMWSVEDM
;
A
#
# COMPACT_ATOMS: atom_id res chain seq x y z
N MET A 1 -3.00 -42.03 -76.78
CA MET A 1 -2.17 -41.41 -75.72
C MET A 1 -3.04 -40.46 -74.90
N ARG A 2 -3.38 -40.83 -73.66
CA ARG A 2 -4.07 -39.96 -72.69
C ARG A 2 -2.99 -39.19 -71.92
N ALA A 3 -2.96 -37.87 -72.02
CA ALA A 3 -2.18 -37.02 -71.14
C ALA A 3 -3.06 -36.62 -69.94
N SER A 4 -2.76 -37.17 -68.77
CA SER A 4 -3.42 -36.83 -67.51
C SER A 4 -2.81 -35.55 -66.94
N ASN A 5 -3.67 -34.54 -66.75
CA ASN A 5 -3.33 -33.27 -66.12
C ASN A 5 -2.95 -33.50 -64.66
N SER A 6 -1.68 -33.30 -64.31
CA SER A 6 -1.17 -33.32 -62.94
C SER A 6 -1.44 -31.95 -62.28
N SER A 7 -2.61 -31.78 -61.68
CA SER A 7 -2.97 -30.57 -60.93
C SER A 7 -2.78 -30.78 -59.42
N GLY A 8 -1.67 -30.23 -58.91
CA GLY A 8 -1.53 -29.57 -57.61
C GLY A 8 -2.14 -30.24 -56.37
N GLY A 9 -1.30 -31.00 -55.64
CA GLY A 9 -1.53 -31.32 -54.23
C GLY A 9 -1.24 -30.15 -53.30
N GLY A 10 -1.90 -29.01 -53.53
CA GLY A 10 -1.75 -27.79 -52.71
C GLY A 10 -2.86 -27.70 -51.67
N GLU A 11 -2.49 -27.94 -50.41
CA GLU A 11 -3.14 -27.42 -49.20
C GLU A 11 -4.68 -27.49 -49.17
N ALA A 12 -5.24 -28.66 -48.89
CA ALA A 12 -6.65 -28.77 -48.52
C ALA A 12 -6.87 -28.08 -47.16
N GLU A 13 -7.63 -26.98 -47.14
CA GLU A 13 -8.01 -26.27 -45.91
C GLU A 13 -8.67 -27.22 -44.91
N THR A 14 -8.10 -27.31 -43.70
CA THR A 14 -8.63 -28.17 -42.65
C THR A 14 -9.86 -27.51 -42.02
N ILE A 15 -11.05 -27.93 -42.45
CA ILE A 15 -12.34 -27.43 -41.94
C ILE A 15 -12.68 -28.14 -40.64
N TYR A 16 -12.77 -27.39 -39.55
CA TYR A 16 -13.20 -27.91 -38.25
C TYR A 16 -14.72 -27.75 -38.08
N ARG A 17 -15.37 -28.77 -37.52
CA ARG A 17 -16.82 -28.80 -37.28
C ARG A 17 -17.12 -29.24 -35.85
N ASP A 18 -18.17 -28.67 -35.28
CA ASP A 18 -18.66 -29.00 -33.94
C ASP A 18 -19.48 -30.32 -33.94
N ALA A 19 -19.81 -30.88 -32.77
CA ALA A 19 -20.56 -32.14 -32.63
C ALA A 19 -21.94 -32.15 -33.31
N ARG A 20 -22.47 -30.97 -33.64
CA ARG A 20 -23.73 -30.73 -34.39
C ARG A 20 -23.51 -30.42 -35.89
N GLY A 21 -22.28 -30.52 -36.41
CA GLY A 21 -21.96 -30.40 -37.83
C GLY A 21 -21.74 -28.98 -38.38
N ARG A 22 -21.79 -27.94 -37.53
CA ARG A 22 -21.55 -26.53 -37.93
C ARG A 22 -20.05 -26.27 -38.11
N LYS A 23 -19.66 -25.52 -39.15
CA LYS A 23 -18.27 -25.09 -39.36
C LYS A 23 -17.86 -24.12 -38.24
N VAL A 24 -16.70 -24.35 -37.63
CA VAL A 24 -16.15 -23.54 -36.54
C VAL A 24 -14.96 -22.76 -37.06
N ASP A 25 -15.07 -21.43 -37.07
CA ASP A 25 -13.96 -20.55 -37.41
C ASP A 25 -13.03 -20.39 -36.21
N ARG A 26 -11.96 -21.19 -36.19
CA ARG A 26 -10.95 -21.19 -35.10
C ARG A 26 -10.30 -19.83 -34.85
N VAL A 27 -10.28 -18.96 -35.86
CA VAL A 27 -9.73 -17.61 -35.74
C VAL A 27 -10.69 -16.73 -34.94
N GLN A 28 -12.01 -16.81 -35.22
CA GLN A 28 -13.03 -16.09 -34.45
C GLN A 28 -13.12 -16.61 -33.02
N GLU A 29 -13.11 -17.92 -32.81
CA GLU A 29 -13.16 -18.51 -31.47
C GLU A 29 -11.95 -18.12 -30.61
N LYS A 30 -10.74 -18.05 -31.19
CA LYS A 30 -9.54 -17.58 -30.49
C LYS A 30 -9.58 -16.08 -30.18
N LEU A 31 -10.12 -15.26 -31.09
CA LEU A 31 -10.30 -13.82 -30.85
C LEU A 31 -11.32 -13.57 -29.74
N GLU A 32 -12.46 -14.25 -29.77
CA GLU A 32 -13.51 -14.15 -28.75
C GLU A 32 -13.02 -14.66 -27.38
N ALA A 33 -12.28 -15.78 -27.34
CA ALA A 33 -11.66 -16.27 -26.11
C ALA A 33 -10.60 -15.30 -25.56
N ALA A 34 -9.80 -14.67 -26.44
CA ALA A 34 -8.82 -13.67 -26.04
C ALA A 34 -9.50 -12.39 -25.51
N GLU A 35 -10.61 -11.95 -26.12
CA GLU A 35 -11.41 -10.82 -25.62
C GLU A 35 -12.09 -11.13 -24.29
N ALA A 36 -12.66 -12.32 -24.13
CA ALA A 36 -13.26 -12.77 -22.88
C ALA A 36 -12.21 -12.81 -21.76
N ALA A 37 -11.03 -13.37 -22.03
CA ALA A 37 -9.91 -13.37 -21.08
C ALA A 37 -9.48 -11.95 -20.70
N ARG A 38 -9.39 -11.01 -21.67
CA ARG A 38 -9.09 -9.59 -21.38
C ARG A 38 -10.15 -8.94 -20.50
N ARG A 39 -11.43 -9.16 -20.77
CA ARG A 39 -12.54 -8.63 -19.96
C ARG A 39 -12.52 -9.20 -18.54
N ASP A 40 -12.17 -10.47 -18.37
CA ASP A 40 -12.08 -11.09 -17.05
C ASP A 40 -10.87 -10.57 -16.27
N ILE A 41 -9.72 -10.36 -16.94
CA ILE A 41 -8.56 -9.69 -16.34
C ILE A 41 -8.95 -8.27 -15.88
N GLU A 42 -9.60 -7.48 -16.73
CA GLU A 42 -10.03 -6.11 -16.39
C GLU A 42 -11.00 -6.10 -15.19
N LYS A 43 -11.95 -7.04 -15.13
CA LYS A 43 -12.86 -7.18 -13.99
C LYS A 43 -12.12 -7.58 -12.71
N GLN A 44 -11.12 -8.47 -12.81
CA GLN A 44 -10.30 -8.87 -11.68
C GLN A 44 -9.44 -7.69 -11.19
N GLU A 45 -8.82 -6.95 -12.11
CA GLU A 45 -8.05 -5.73 -11.80
C GLU A 45 -8.93 -4.70 -11.11
N ARG A 46 -10.13 -4.42 -11.62
CA ARG A 46 -11.08 -3.50 -11.00
C ARG A 46 -11.53 -3.94 -9.61
N GLN A 47 -11.73 -5.24 -9.39
CA GLN A 47 -12.06 -5.78 -8.08
C GLN A 47 -10.88 -5.72 -7.11
N MET A 48 -9.66 -6.02 -7.58
CA MET A 48 -8.44 -5.85 -6.78
C MET A 48 -8.19 -4.38 -6.45
N GLU A 49 -8.45 -3.50 -7.42
CA GLU A 49 -8.37 -2.07 -7.25
C GLU A 49 -9.39 -1.60 -6.20
N TRP A 50 -10.64 -2.06 -6.27
CA TRP A 50 -11.63 -1.75 -5.26
C TRP A 50 -11.28 -2.32 -3.86
N GLY A 51 -10.66 -3.50 -3.82
CA GLY A 51 -10.26 -4.18 -2.58
C GLY A 51 -9.03 -3.59 -1.89
N LYS A 52 -8.19 -2.83 -2.61
CA LYS A 52 -7.05 -2.12 -2.03
C LYS A 52 -7.52 -0.90 -1.24
N GLY A 53 -7.05 -0.77 0.00
CA GLY A 53 -7.39 0.38 0.84
C GLY A 53 -6.80 1.68 0.30
N LEU A 54 -7.54 2.79 0.38
CA LEU A 54 -7.11 4.12 -0.06
C LEU A 54 -5.73 4.51 0.50
N VAL A 55 -5.51 4.27 1.80
CA VAL A 55 -4.24 4.57 2.49
C VAL A 55 -3.07 3.76 1.93
N GLN A 56 -3.30 2.53 1.48
CA GLN A 56 -2.24 1.70 0.90
C GLN A 56 -1.78 2.25 -0.45
N ARG A 57 -2.72 2.75 -1.26
CA ARG A 57 -2.39 3.42 -2.52
C ARG A 57 -1.59 4.69 -2.31
N GLU A 58 -2.08 5.57 -1.45
CA GLU A 58 -1.40 6.84 -1.14
C GLU A 58 0.02 6.57 -0.63
N ALA A 59 0.20 5.56 0.23
CA ALA A 59 1.51 5.15 0.71
C ALA A 59 2.42 4.58 -0.39
N GLU A 60 1.89 3.81 -1.35
CA GLU A 60 2.65 3.33 -2.51
C GLU A 60 3.11 4.49 -3.40
N GLU A 61 2.25 5.49 -3.63
CA GLU A 61 2.56 6.68 -4.42
C GLU A 61 3.62 7.56 -3.73
N GLU A 62 3.46 7.84 -2.43
CA GLU A 62 4.45 8.57 -1.65
C GLU A 62 5.80 7.85 -1.64
N LYS A 63 5.79 6.51 -1.53
CA LYS A 63 7.01 5.70 -1.59
C LYS A 63 7.69 5.82 -2.95
N LYS A 64 6.95 5.74 -4.06
CA LYS A 64 7.51 5.91 -5.42
C LYS A 64 8.11 7.30 -5.62
N LYS A 65 7.43 8.35 -5.13
CA LYS A 65 7.93 9.72 -5.21
C LYS A 65 9.23 9.86 -4.42
N ARG A 66 9.26 9.35 -3.18
CA ARG A 66 10.46 9.34 -2.34
C ARG A 66 11.61 8.58 -3.01
N GLU A 67 11.34 7.44 -3.64
CA GLU A 67 12.35 6.67 -4.37
C GLU A 67 12.95 7.45 -5.54
N GLN A 68 12.13 8.21 -6.29
CA GLN A 68 12.60 9.09 -7.37
C GLN A 68 13.50 10.21 -6.84
N GLU A 69 13.13 10.83 -5.70
CA GLU A 69 13.94 11.85 -5.05
C GLU A 69 15.26 11.26 -4.52
N GLU A 70 15.22 10.06 -3.92
CA GLU A 70 16.40 9.37 -3.39
C GLU A 70 17.40 8.96 -4.50
N LYS A 71 16.92 8.62 -5.71
CA LYS A 71 17.79 8.36 -6.87
C LYS A 71 18.68 9.54 -7.25
N LEU A 72 18.23 10.76 -6.97
CA LEU A 72 18.98 11.98 -7.26
C LEU A 72 19.88 12.42 -6.09
N LYS A 73 19.69 11.85 -4.90
CA LYS A 73 20.42 12.23 -3.68
C LYS A 73 21.75 11.47 -3.57
N PRO A 74 22.79 12.09 -2.99
CA PRO A 74 24.04 11.40 -2.70
C PRO A 74 23.84 10.34 -1.60
N LEU A 75 24.67 9.29 -1.62
CA LEU A 75 24.62 8.19 -0.64
C LEU A 75 24.82 8.67 0.80
N ALA A 76 25.76 9.60 1.01
CA ALA A 76 26.09 10.14 2.33
C ALA A 76 25.49 11.54 2.53
N ARG A 77 24.88 11.77 3.69
CA ARG A 77 24.43 13.09 4.13
C ARG A 77 25.51 13.74 5.00
N TYR A 78 25.87 14.98 4.67
CA TYR A 78 26.84 15.76 5.44
C TYR A 78 26.16 16.87 6.23
N LYS A 79 26.93 17.55 7.10
CA LYS A 79 26.44 18.68 7.90
C LYS A 79 25.82 19.80 7.04
N ASP A 80 26.30 19.98 5.82
CA ASP A 80 25.86 21.06 4.91
C ASP A 80 24.66 20.65 4.03
N ASP A 81 24.10 19.45 4.23
CA ASP A 81 22.90 18.99 3.50
C ASP A 81 21.71 19.91 3.79
N LYS A 82 21.16 20.52 2.72
CA LYS A 82 20.08 21.50 2.83
C LYS A 82 18.80 20.88 3.35
N ASP A 83 18.41 19.71 2.83
CA ASP A 83 17.16 19.04 3.19
C ASP A 83 17.16 18.68 4.68
N LEU A 84 18.28 18.13 5.16
CA LEU A 84 18.47 17.77 6.57
C LEU A 84 18.42 19.01 7.48
N ASN A 85 19.10 20.08 7.08
CA ASN A 85 19.12 21.32 7.87
C ASN A 85 17.74 21.99 7.91
N GLU A 86 16.95 21.90 6.84
CA GLU A 86 15.57 22.37 6.81
C GLU A 86 14.68 21.53 7.75
N GLU A 87 14.78 20.21 7.70
CA GLU A 87 14.03 19.30 8.59
C GLU A 87 14.34 19.57 10.07
N LEU A 88 15.63 19.74 10.42
CA LEU A 88 16.07 20.02 11.79
C LEU A 88 15.62 21.39 12.31
N LYS A 89 15.44 22.37 11.42
CA LYS A 89 14.89 23.69 11.75
C LYS A 89 13.37 23.65 11.93
N GLU A 90 12.67 22.77 11.21
CA GLU A 90 11.21 22.61 11.33
C GLU A 90 10.81 21.78 12.56
N ARG A 91 11.74 21.03 13.18
CA ARG A 91 11.45 20.22 14.37
C ARG A 91 11.18 21.09 15.60
N ASP A 92 9.96 20.98 16.13
CA ASP A 92 9.55 21.61 17.38
C ASP A 92 10.38 21.09 18.57
N ARG A 93 10.82 22.02 19.43
CA ARG A 93 11.60 21.74 20.65
C ARG A 93 10.81 22.23 21.85
N TRP A 94 10.51 21.31 22.77
CA TRP A 94 9.63 21.59 23.90
C TRP A 94 10.17 22.67 24.86
N ASN A 95 11.50 22.83 24.93
CA ASN A 95 12.21 23.72 25.85
C ASN A 95 12.81 24.96 25.18
N ASP A 96 12.34 25.33 23.99
CA ASP A 96 12.86 26.51 23.28
C ASP A 96 12.14 27.79 23.75
N PRO A 97 12.82 28.72 24.46
CA PRO A 97 12.21 29.97 24.90
C PRO A 97 11.83 30.88 23.72
N ALA A 98 12.50 30.72 22.56
CA ALA A 98 12.15 31.47 21.35
C ALA A 98 10.84 30.98 20.73
N ALA A 99 10.39 29.74 21.02
CA ALA A 99 9.17 29.18 20.43
C ALA A 99 7.92 30.03 20.67
N MET A 100 7.86 30.77 21.78
CA MET A 100 6.76 31.71 22.07
C MET A 100 6.78 32.95 21.18
N PHE A 101 7.95 33.36 20.69
CA PHE A 101 8.14 34.54 19.84
C PHE A 101 8.04 34.24 18.35
N LEU A 102 8.22 32.97 17.96
CA LEU A 102 7.93 32.51 16.60
C LEU A 102 6.40 32.51 16.38
N SER A 103 5.82 33.69 16.19
CA SER A 103 4.42 33.87 15.84
C SER A 103 4.15 33.20 14.49
N GLY A 104 3.51 32.04 14.51
CA GLY A 104 3.10 31.32 13.30
C GLY A 104 3.99 30.14 12.93
N THR A 105 4.48 29.37 13.90
CA THR A 105 5.06 28.03 13.66
C THR A 105 4.18 27.30 12.66
N LYS A 106 4.76 27.03 11.50
CA LYS A 106 4.08 26.60 10.28
C LYS A 106 3.13 25.46 10.65
N LYS A 107 1.81 25.70 10.64
CA LYS A 107 0.83 24.61 10.68
C LYS A 107 1.31 23.62 9.62
N SER A 108 1.52 22.36 10.03
CA SER A 108 2.09 21.32 9.18
C SER A 108 1.57 21.46 7.76
N LYS A 109 2.44 21.45 6.74
CA LYS A 109 2.05 21.56 5.31
C LYS A 109 1.11 20.44 4.83
N LYS A 110 0.69 19.54 5.73
CA LYS A 110 -0.34 18.54 5.48
C LYS A 110 -1.67 19.24 5.30
N SER A 111 -2.35 18.91 4.20
CA SER A 111 -3.72 19.33 3.97
C SER A 111 -4.56 18.96 5.19
N ALA A 112 -5.39 19.90 5.63
CA ALA A 112 -6.35 19.60 6.68
C ALA A 112 -7.21 18.41 6.22
N PRO A 113 -7.48 17.43 7.10
CA PRO A 113 -8.33 16.31 6.73
C PRO A 113 -9.68 16.85 6.24
N LYS A 114 -10.25 16.21 5.21
CA LYS A 114 -11.55 16.60 4.63
C LYS A 114 -12.67 16.62 5.68
N PHE A 115 -12.52 15.83 6.73
CA PHE A 115 -13.42 15.76 7.87
C PHE A 115 -12.69 16.17 9.15
N PRO A 116 -13.40 16.72 10.15
CA PRO A 116 -12.79 17.04 11.44
C PRO A 116 -12.19 15.79 12.10
N LEU A 117 -11.30 16.01 13.07
CA LEU A 117 -10.76 14.95 13.91
C LEU A 117 -11.61 14.81 15.17
N TYR A 118 -11.72 13.59 15.70
CA TYR A 118 -12.33 13.35 16.99
C TYR A 118 -11.55 14.08 18.10
N GLN A 119 -12.27 14.77 18.99
CA GLN A 119 -11.70 15.64 20.03
C GLN A 119 -11.62 14.99 21.41
N GLY A 120 -12.38 13.93 21.67
CA GLY A 120 -12.42 13.27 22.97
C GLY A 120 -11.22 12.34 23.22
N ASN A 121 -11.13 11.83 24.45
CA ASN A 121 -10.22 10.73 24.76
C ASN A 121 -10.68 9.45 24.06
N PHE A 122 -9.73 8.67 23.56
CA PHE A 122 -9.98 7.40 22.88
C PHE A 122 -8.95 6.35 23.32
N PRO A 123 -9.31 5.05 23.29
CA PRO A 123 -8.37 4.00 23.64
C PRO A 123 -7.22 3.93 22.63
N SER A 124 -6.01 3.66 23.12
CA SER A 124 -4.83 3.47 22.27
C SER A 124 -4.95 2.20 21.44
N ASN A 125 -4.41 2.22 20.22
CA ASN A 125 -4.31 1.07 19.35
C ASN A 125 -2.91 0.94 18.73
N ARG A 126 -2.60 -0.24 18.19
CA ARG A 126 -1.33 -0.64 17.58
C ARG A 126 -0.93 0.24 16.41
N PHE A 127 -1.91 0.78 15.71
CA PHE A 127 -1.70 1.57 14.49
C PHE A 127 -1.71 3.08 14.74
N ASN A 128 -1.88 3.52 15.99
CA ASN A 128 -2.10 4.93 16.38
C ASN A 128 -3.17 5.64 15.53
N ILE A 129 -4.18 4.91 15.08
CA ILE A 129 -5.28 5.43 14.27
C ILE A 129 -6.30 6.06 15.20
N ARG A 130 -6.62 7.33 14.98
CA ARG A 130 -7.67 8.04 15.72
C ARG A 130 -9.05 7.55 15.27
N PRO A 131 -10.04 7.50 16.17
CA PRO A 131 -11.41 7.23 15.78
C PRO A 131 -11.94 8.34 14.85
N GLY A 132 -12.93 7.98 14.04
CA GLY A 132 -13.62 8.95 13.20
C GLY A 132 -14.35 10.00 14.02
N TYR A 133 -14.57 11.19 13.44
CA TYR A 133 -15.21 12.33 14.13
C TYR A 133 -16.63 12.06 14.65
N ARG A 134 -17.30 11.03 14.12
CA ARG A 134 -18.67 10.62 14.51
C ARG A 134 -18.68 9.54 15.59
N TRP A 135 -17.53 9.12 16.08
CA TRP A 135 -17.45 8.14 17.16
C TRP A 135 -18.06 8.74 18.43
N ASP A 136 -18.88 7.97 19.14
CA ASP A 136 -19.65 8.43 20.30
C ASP A 136 -18.85 8.43 21.61
N GLY A 137 -17.60 7.97 21.58
CA GLY A 137 -16.72 7.87 22.75
C GLY A 137 -16.92 6.60 23.58
N VAL A 138 -17.86 5.73 23.22
CA VAL A 138 -18.12 4.49 23.96
C VAL A 138 -17.27 3.35 23.38
N ASP A 139 -16.40 2.79 24.21
CA ASP A 139 -15.61 1.61 23.85
C ASP A 139 -16.50 0.36 23.80
N ARG A 140 -16.55 -0.27 22.62
CA ARG A 140 -17.30 -1.51 22.34
C ARG A 140 -16.36 -2.65 21.95
N SER A 141 -15.11 -2.60 22.40
CA SER A 141 -14.12 -3.63 22.12
C SER A 141 -14.30 -4.88 22.97
N THR A 142 -13.68 -5.99 22.52
CA THR A 142 -13.56 -7.23 23.30
C THR A 142 -12.45 -7.18 24.37
N GLY A 143 -11.69 -6.08 24.46
CA GLY A 143 -10.52 -5.95 25.32
C GLY A 143 -9.20 -6.43 24.71
N PHE A 144 -9.19 -7.06 23.52
CA PHE A 144 -7.99 -7.61 22.89
C PHE A 144 -6.83 -6.61 22.80
N GLU A 145 -7.11 -5.36 22.41
CA GLU A 145 -6.08 -4.36 22.17
C GLU A 145 -5.37 -3.94 23.46
N LYS A 146 -6.13 -3.84 24.56
CA LYS A 146 -5.61 -3.56 25.89
C LYS A 146 -4.69 -4.69 26.36
N ASP A 147 -5.16 -5.92 26.26
CA ASP A 147 -4.39 -7.11 26.65
C ASP A 147 -3.13 -7.27 25.80
N TYR A 148 -3.22 -6.97 24.50
CA TYR A 148 -2.09 -7.02 23.58
C TYR A 148 -0.98 -6.05 24.01
N ILE A 149 -1.32 -4.80 24.30
CA ILE A 149 -0.37 -3.78 24.75
C ILE A 149 0.25 -4.18 26.10
N GLN A 150 -0.57 -4.67 27.04
CA GLN A 150 -0.09 -5.17 28.32
C GLN A 150 0.94 -6.31 28.13
N ARG A 151 0.64 -7.30 27.26
CA ARG A 151 1.55 -8.41 26.96
C ARG A 151 2.87 -7.97 26.34
N ILE A 152 2.88 -6.93 25.52
CA ILE A 152 4.12 -6.36 24.98
C ILE A 152 4.94 -5.74 26.10
N ASN A 153 4.30 -4.95 26.96
CA ASN A 153 4.99 -4.26 28.04
C ASN A 153 5.54 -5.25 29.07
N THR A 154 4.77 -6.27 29.46
CA THR A 154 5.25 -7.32 30.37
C THR A 154 6.43 -8.06 29.78
N ARG A 155 6.40 -8.43 28.49
CA ARG A 155 7.54 -9.08 27.83
C ARG A 155 8.80 -8.20 27.87
N LYS A 156 8.66 -6.89 27.60
CA LYS A 156 9.78 -5.95 27.65
C LYS A 156 10.34 -5.82 29.07
N ASN A 157 9.48 -5.71 30.08
CA ASN A 157 9.89 -5.62 31.47
C ASN A 157 10.63 -6.89 31.92
N ASN A 158 10.06 -8.07 31.65
CA ASN A 158 10.69 -9.34 32.02
C ASN A 158 12.06 -9.51 31.34
N ALA A 159 12.22 -9.07 30.08
CA ALA A 159 13.50 -9.12 29.39
C ALA A 159 14.54 -8.19 30.02
N ALA A 160 14.12 -6.99 30.45
CA ALA A 160 14.98 -6.05 31.16
C ALA A 160 15.38 -6.58 32.55
N GLU A 161 14.42 -7.13 33.30
CA GLU A 161 14.66 -7.77 34.60
C GLU A 161 15.63 -8.95 34.46
N ALA A 162 15.39 -9.84 33.49
CA ALA A 162 16.28 -10.97 33.22
C ALA A 162 17.71 -10.52 32.85
N HIS A 163 17.83 -9.44 32.07
CA HIS A 163 19.14 -8.86 31.77
C HIS A 163 19.82 -8.29 33.02
N MET A 164 19.09 -7.56 33.87
CA MET A 164 19.63 -7.03 35.13
C MET A 164 20.11 -8.17 36.05
N TRP A 165 19.31 -9.22 36.19
CA TRP A 165 19.65 -10.40 37.00
C TRP A 165 20.86 -11.16 36.43
N SER A 166 20.95 -11.29 35.10
CA SER A 166 22.07 -11.95 34.45
C SER A 166 23.40 -11.23 34.61
N VAL A 167 23.38 -9.91 34.83
CA VAL A 167 24.58 -9.06 34.95
C VAL A 167 25.00 -8.87 36.41
N GLU A 168 24.10 -9.13 37.37
CA GLU A 168 24.35 -8.84 38.79
C GLU A 168 25.39 -9.76 39.46
N ASP A 169 25.63 -10.96 38.93
CA ASP A 169 26.62 -11.93 39.43
C ASP A 169 27.90 -12.02 38.57
N MET A 170 28.12 -11.04 37.67
CA MET A 170 29.28 -10.97 36.76
C MET A 170 30.19 -9.79 37.10
#